data_AF-A0A381I6X9-F1
#
_entry.id   AF-A0A381I6X9-F1
#
_cell.length_a   1.000
_cell.length_b   1.000
_cell.length_c   1.000
_cell.angle_alpha   90.00
_cell.angle_beta   90.00
_cell.angle_gamma   90.00
#
_symmetry.space_group_name_H-M   'P 1'
#
loop_
_entity.id
_entity.type
_entity.pdbx_description
1 polymer ?
#
loop_
_entity_poly.entity_id
_entity_poly.type
_entity_poly.pdbx_seq_one_letter_code
_entity_poly.pdbx_strand_id
1 'polypeptide(L)' 'MFRPLIAMDKSDIVDIAKKIGTFETSIVPEEDCCSVFSPRKPVTKPRLEKIEKSETALDIEKLVQDVIDKIEVEDIEF' A
#
# COMPACT_ATOMS: atom_id res chain seq x y z
N MET A 1 -15.63 -2.82 -0.39
CA MET A 1 -14.29 -2.70 -1.00
C MET A 1 -14.45 -2.47 -2.49
N PHE A 2 -14.13 -1.28 -2.97
CA PHE A 2 -14.13 -0.97 -4.41
C PHE A 2 -12.72 -1.16 -4.95
N ARG A 3 -12.57 -1.82 -6.10
CA ARG A 3 -11.28 -2.02 -6.78
C ARG A 3 -11.38 -1.47 -8.22
N PRO A 4 -11.34 -0.13 -8.41
CA PRO A 4 -11.63 0.50 -9.70
C PRO A 4 -10.71 0.06 -10.85
N LEU A 5 -9.48 -0.36 -10.53
CA LEU A 5 -8.44 -0.70 -11.50
C LEU A 5 -8.28 -2.22 -11.73
N ILE A 6 -9.15 -3.07 -11.16
CA ILE A 6 -8.93 -4.53 -11.09
C ILE A 6 -8.77 -5.23 -12.45
N ALA A 7 -9.36 -4.67 -13.50
CA ALA A 7 -9.36 -5.24 -14.86
C ALA A 7 -8.67 -4.31 -15.88
N MET A 8 -7.85 -3.36 -15.42
CA MET A 8 -7.12 -2.44 -16.28
C MET A 8 -5.68 -2.91 -16.47
N ASP A 9 -5.17 -2.73 -17.68
CA ASP A 9 -3.74 -2.89 -17.94
C ASP A 9 -2.96 -1.70 -17.40
N LYS A 10 -1.67 -1.91 -17.12
CA LYS A 10 -0.80 -0.87 -16.57
C LYS A 10 -0.69 0.34 -17.49
N SER A 11 -0.70 0.14 -18.81
CA SER A 11 -0.69 1.22 -19.82
C SER A 11 -1.89 2.15 -19.65
N ASP A 12 -3.09 1.60 -19.49
CA ASP A 12 -4.32 2.39 -19.38
C ASP A 12 -4.32 3.24 -18.12
N ILE A 13 -3.82 2.68 -17.00
CA ILE A 13 -3.67 3.40 -15.74
C ILE A 13 -2.69 4.57 -15.90
N VAL A 14 -1.58 4.35 -16.61
CA VAL A 14 -0.57 5.39 -16.87
C VAL A 14 -1.14 6.51 -17.75
N ASP A 15 -1.93 6.17 -18.77
CA ASP A 15 -2.54 7.17 -19.65
C ASP A 15 -3.58 8.02 -18.91
N ILE A 16 -4.36 7.40 -18.00
CA ILE A 16 -5.25 8.15 -17.11
C ILE A 16 -4.44 9.06 -16.18
N ALA A 17 -3.37 8.56 -15.56
CA ALA A 17 -2.52 9.35 -14.65
C ALA A 17 -1.92 10.58 -15.35
N LYS A 18 -1.49 10.44 -16.62
CA LYS A 18 -1.02 11.56 -17.44
C LYS A 18 -2.15 12.54 -17.75
N LYS A 19 -3.33 12.04 -18.11
CA LYS A 19 -4.52 12.86 -18.40
C LYS A 19 -4.97 13.71 -17.21
N ILE A 20 -4.85 13.20 -15.98
CA ILE A 20 -5.21 13.91 -14.75
C ILE A 20 -4.03 14.64 -14.10
N GLY A 21 -2.83 14.59 -14.69
CA GLY A 21 -1.66 15.32 -14.21
C GLY A 21 -0.96 14.73 -12.99
N THR A 22 -1.22 13.48 -12.60
CA THR A 22 -0.61 12.84 -11.41
C THR A 22 0.62 11.99 -11.72
N PHE A 23 0.87 11.70 -13.01
CA PHE A 23 1.95 10.80 -13.41
C PHE A 23 3.33 11.25 -12.93
N GLU A 24 3.69 12.53 -13.16
CA GLU A 24 5.02 13.06 -12.82
C GLU A 24 5.32 12.97 -11.31
N THR A 25 4.35 13.32 -10.46
CA THR A 25 4.50 13.20 -9.00
C THR A 25 4.61 11.74 -8.56
N SER A 26 3.88 10.83 -9.22
CA SER A 26 3.81 9.41 -8.83
C SER A 26 5.08 8.61 -9.17
N ILE A 27 5.98 9.15 -9.99
CA ILE A 27 7.23 8.48 -10.40
C ILE A 27 8.49 9.08 -9.75
N VAL A 28 8.32 10.03 -8.83
CA VAL A 28 9.44 10.61 -8.08
C VAL A 28 10.20 9.48 -7.36
N PRO A 29 11.52 9.33 -7.55
CA PRO A 29 12.29 8.28 -6.90
C PRO A 29 12.35 8.52 -5.39
N GLU A 30 11.59 7.75 -4.61
CA GLU A 30 11.69 7.71 -3.15
C GLU A 30 12.26 6.36 -2.69
N GLU A 31 12.92 6.36 -1.53
CA GLU A 31 13.28 5.12 -0.84
C GLU A 31 12.01 4.45 -0.31
N ASP A 32 11.34 3.71 -1.20
CA ASP A 32 10.11 3.00 -0.85
C ASP A 32 10.36 1.98 0.27
N CYS A 33 9.50 2.01 1.29
CA CYS A 33 9.45 0.99 2.34
C CYS A 33 9.36 -0.45 1.77
N CYS A 34 8.79 -0.60 0.56
CA CYS A 34 8.75 -1.84 -0.18
C CYS A 34 10.14 -2.44 -0.46
N SER A 35 11.16 -1.62 -0.72
CA SER A 35 12.51 -2.12 -0.97
C SER A 35 13.17 -2.70 0.30
N VAL A 36 12.82 -2.15 1.47
CA VAL A 36 13.36 -2.53 2.77
C VAL A 36 12.66 -3.77 3.33
N PHE A 37 11.33 -3.84 3.20
CA PHE A 37 10.52 -4.89 3.83
C PHE A 37 10.09 -6.02 2.88
N SER A 38 10.28 -5.88 1.57
CA SER A 38 9.85 -6.91 0.63
C SER A 38 10.73 -8.17 0.76
N PRO A 39 10.12 -9.35 1.02
CA PRO A 39 10.87 -10.59 1.10
C PRO A 39 11.38 -10.98 -0.29
N ARG A 40 12.58 -11.56 -0.36
CA ARG A 40 13.19 -12.04 -1.62
C ARG A 40 12.32 -13.05 -2.40
N LYS A 41 11.41 -13.75 -1.73
CA LYS A 41 10.52 -14.78 -2.31
C LYS A 41 9.10 -14.64 -1.76
N PRO A 42 8.26 -13.76 -2.34
CA PRO A 42 6.88 -13.57 -1.88
C PRO A 42 6.01 -14.79 -2.21
N VAL A 43 5.05 -15.10 -1.34
CA VAL A 43 4.11 -16.20 -1.52
C VAL A 43 2.89 -15.70 -2.33
N THR A 44 2.65 -16.28 -3.50
CA THR A 44 1.55 -15.85 -4.41
C THR A 44 0.18 -16.41 -4.04
N LYS A 45 0.14 -17.49 -3.24
CA LYS A 45 -1.09 -18.12 -2.74
C LYS A 45 -0.97 -18.35 -1.23
N PRO A 46 -1.13 -17.29 -0.42
CA PRO A 46 -0.99 -17.41 1.02
C PRO A 46 -2.13 -18.26 1.62
N ARG A 47 -1.84 -18.91 2.75
CA ARG A 47 -2.84 -19.69 3.51
C ARG A 47 -3.16 -18.96 4.80
N LEU A 48 -4.45 -18.76 5.08
CA LEU A 48 -4.92 -17.98 6.22
C LEU A 48 -4.32 -18.47 7.55
N GLU A 49 -4.36 -19.78 7.81
CA GLU A 49 -3.78 -20.40 9.02
C GLU A 49 -2.31 -20.02 9.27
N LYS A 50 -1.52 -19.83 8.21
CA LYS A 50 -0.10 -19.45 8.34
C LYS A 50 0.05 -17.97 8.68
N ILE A 51 -0.85 -17.13 8.15
CA ILE A 51 -0.87 -15.69 8.44
C ILE A 51 -1.23 -15.52 9.91
N GLU A 52 -2.37 -16.07 10.35
CA GLU A 52 -2.85 -15.96 11.74
C GLU A 52 -1.80 -16.45 12.74
N LYS A 53 -1.13 -17.57 12.44
CA LYS A 53 -0.03 -18.06 13.28
C LYS A 53 1.15 -17.08 13.35
N SER A 54 1.51 -16.45 12.24
CA SER A 54 2.62 -15.48 12.20
C SER A 54 2.25 -14.21 12.96
N GLU A 55 0.99 -13.81 12.89
CA GLU A 55 0.43 -12.66 13.60
C GLU A 55 0.47 -12.82 15.13
N THR A 56 0.44 -14.05 15.67
CA THR A 56 0.60 -14.28 17.13
C THR A 56 1.93 -13.80 17.72
N ALA A 57 2.94 -13.58 16.88
CA ALA A 57 4.23 -13.02 17.29
C ALA A 57 4.22 -11.48 17.39
N LEU A 58 3.12 -10.83 17.01
CA LEU A 58 2.97 -9.38 16.96
C LEU A 58 1.81 -8.93 17.87
N ASP A 59 2.02 -7.82 18.56
CA ASP A 59 0.95 -7.14 19.30
C ASP A 59 0.20 -6.19 18.34
N ILE A 60 -0.62 -6.79 17.47
CA ILE A 60 -1.27 -6.05 16.37
C ILE A 60 -2.20 -4.97 16.91
N GLU A 61 -2.97 -5.26 17.95
CA GLU A 61 -3.91 -4.30 18.53
C GLU A 61 -3.17 -3.05 19.03
N LYS A 62 -2.08 -3.23 19.78
CA LYS A 62 -1.27 -2.12 20.25
C LYS A 62 -0.62 -1.36 19.10
N LEU A 63 -0.04 -2.05 18.11
CA LEU A 63 0.59 -1.41 16.95
C LEU A 63 -0.41 -0.55 16.17
N VAL A 64 -1.63 -1.04 15.98
CA VAL A 64 -2.70 -0.29 15.32
C VAL A 64 -3.10 0.93 16.14
N GLN A 65 -3.27 0.77 17.46
CA GLN A 65 -3.62 1.90 18.33
C GLN A 65 -2.52 2.97 18.34
N ASP A 66 -1.26 2.57 18.48
CA ASP A 66 -0.10 3.47 18.48
C ASP A 66 0.01 4.31 17.19
N VAL A 67 -0.43 3.76 16.05
CA VAL A 67 -0.45 4.47 14.75
C VAL A 67 -1.66 5.40 14.65
N ILE A 68 -2.84 4.95 15.08
CA ILE A 68 -4.05 5.77 15.08
C ILE A 68 -3.89 6.99 15.99
N ASP A 69 -3.31 6.82 17.17
CA ASP A 69 -3.10 7.91 18.14
C ASP A 69 -2.14 9.00 17.63
N LYS A 70 -1.30 8.66 16.65
CA LYS A 70 -0.30 9.56 16.05
C LYS A 70 -0.70 10.05 14.65
N ILE A 71 -1.92 9.79 14.21
CA ILE A 71 -2.38 10.21 12.89
C ILE A 71 -2.42 11.74 12.80
N GLU A 72 -1.94 12.28 11.69
CA GLU A 72 -2.01 13.70 11.38
C GLU A 72 -3.08 13.91 10.30
N VAL A 73 -3.87 14.98 10.43
CA VAL A 73 -4.95 15.32 9.49
C VAL A 73 -4.67 16.70 8.92
N GLU A 74 -4.60 16.76 7.60
CA GLU A 74 -4.39 17.98 6.83
C GLU A 74 -5.55 18.21 5.87
N ASP A 75 -6.13 19.41 5.89
CA ASP A 75 -7.14 19.83 4.93
C ASP A 75 -6.45 20.50 3.73
N ILE A 76 -6.64 19.92 2.54
CA ILE A 76 -6.11 20.48 1.29
C ILE A 76 -7.21 21.29 0.61
N GLU A 77 -7.03 22.60 0.57
CA GLU A 77 -7.86 23.51 -0.22
C GLU A 77 -7.29 23.64 -1.65
N PHE A 78 -8.18 23.68 -2.64
CA PHE A 78 -7.85 23.73 -4.08
C PHE A 78 -8.23 25.07 -4.71
#